data_AF-A0A0J1GVQ1-F1
#
_entry.id   AF-A0A0J1GVQ1-F1
#
_cell.length_a   1.000
_cell.length_b   1.000
_cell.length_c   1.000
_cell.angle_alpha   90.00
_cell.angle_beta   90.00
_cell.angle_gamma   90.00
#
_symmetry.space_group_name_H-M   'P 1'
#
loop_
_entity.id
_entity.type
_entity.pdbx_description
1 polymer ?
#
loop_
_entity_poly.entity_id
_entity_poly.type
_entity_poly.pdbx_seq_one_letter_code
_entity_poly.pdbx_strand_id
1 'polypeptide(L)'
;MLAPTTDTYENLLFIYNYFNKNLFDEKLPHCLITLQRQPNSSGYLCTNRFINNKGETVAELAVNPECIPLVPLISTLSVIVHEQVHLWQHHFGKPSRNGYHNKEWAAKMQEIGLMPSHDGNVGGKRTGQNMSDYPIIGGKFMSLSEKLVELRPHLIKWYDMTAMQSETIANNDMITKQDTPNLQTIPYQSKDSTKSTNKKNTRSKFVCQKCGDALWGKSSLKVLCINCNTQYEIIG
;
A
#
# COMPACT_ATOMS: atom_id res chain seq x y z
N MET A 1 -31.37 -10.09 -15.48
CA MET A 1 -30.51 -8.90 -15.68
C MET A 1 -29.29 -9.04 -14.78
N LEU A 2 -28.11 -8.63 -15.25
CA LEU A 2 -26.95 -8.52 -14.37
C LEU A 2 -27.24 -7.43 -13.32
N ALA A 3 -26.77 -7.62 -12.07
CA ALA A 3 -26.93 -6.64 -10.99
C ALA A 3 -25.54 -6.17 -10.50
N PRO A 4 -24.80 -5.36 -11.29
CA PRO A 4 -23.39 -5.08 -11.05
C PRO A 4 -23.10 -4.51 -9.66
N THR A 5 -23.97 -3.62 -9.18
CA THR A 5 -23.86 -3.02 -7.85
C THR A 5 -23.95 -4.08 -6.76
N THR A 6 -25.02 -4.87 -6.76
CA THR A 6 -25.22 -5.94 -5.78
C THR A 6 -24.07 -6.96 -5.85
N ASP A 7 -23.75 -7.45 -7.04
CA ASP A 7 -22.63 -8.37 -7.26
C ASP A 7 -21.32 -7.81 -6.68
N THR A 8 -21.00 -6.55 -6.95
CA THR A 8 -19.75 -5.93 -6.47
C THR A 8 -19.70 -5.88 -4.95
N TYR A 9 -20.71 -5.32 -4.31
CA TYR A 9 -20.70 -5.09 -2.87
C TYR A 9 -20.90 -6.38 -2.06
N GLU A 10 -21.65 -7.35 -2.56
CA GLU A 10 -21.74 -8.68 -1.92
C GLU A 10 -20.40 -9.40 -1.95
N ASN A 11 -19.65 -9.33 -3.07
CA ASN A 11 -18.34 -9.95 -3.14
C ASN A 11 -17.30 -9.23 -2.27
N LEU A 12 -17.29 -7.89 -2.25
CA LEU A 12 -16.39 -7.13 -1.38
C LEU A 12 -16.68 -7.42 0.10
N LEU A 13 -17.96 -7.47 0.50
CA LEU A 13 -18.35 -7.84 1.85
C LEU A 13 -17.96 -9.29 2.18
N PHE A 14 -18.11 -10.22 1.24
CA PHE A 14 -17.70 -11.60 1.40
C PHE A 14 -16.18 -11.72 1.62
N ILE A 15 -15.37 -11.02 0.83
CA ILE A 15 -13.90 -10.97 0.98
C ILE A 15 -13.54 -10.45 2.38
N TYR A 16 -14.13 -9.32 2.76
CA TYR A 16 -13.90 -8.72 4.08
C TYR A 16 -14.22 -9.72 5.21
N ASN A 17 -15.42 -10.31 5.20
CA ASN A 17 -15.85 -11.24 6.24
C ASN A 17 -14.98 -12.50 6.27
N TYR A 18 -14.58 -13.02 5.11
CA TYR A 18 -13.70 -14.18 5.01
C TYR A 18 -12.36 -13.94 5.69
N PHE A 19 -11.69 -12.82 5.40
CA PHE A 19 -10.42 -12.51 6.05
C PHE A 19 -10.58 -12.10 7.51
N ASN A 20 -11.64 -11.36 7.88
CA ASN A 20 -11.93 -11.04 9.27
C ASN A 20 -12.04 -12.33 10.11
N LYS A 21 -12.83 -13.30 9.64
CA LYS A 21 -12.99 -14.60 10.30
C LYS A 21 -11.68 -15.37 10.43
N ASN A 22 -10.88 -15.45 9.37
CA ASN A 22 -9.73 -16.36 9.32
C ASN A 22 -8.39 -15.74 9.77
N LEU A 23 -8.26 -14.41 9.76
CA LEU A 23 -7.02 -13.70 10.14
C LEU A 23 -7.17 -12.87 11.44
N PHE A 24 -8.40 -12.57 11.85
CA PHE A 24 -8.69 -11.67 12.97
C PHE A 24 -9.70 -12.24 13.98
N ASP A 25 -9.98 -13.55 13.92
CA ASP A 25 -10.94 -14.25 14.78
C ASP A 25 -12.35 -13.61 14.79
N GLU A 26 -12.77 -13.02 13.67
CA GLU A 26 -14.07 -12.32 13.54
C GLU A 26 -14.21 -11.11 14.49
N LYS A 27 -13.09 -10.55 14.98
CA LYS A 27 -13.11 -9.43 15.95
C LYS A 27 -13.26 -8.06 15.30
N LEU A 28 -13.04 -7.91 13.98
CA LEU A 28 -13.10 -6.59 13.36
C LEU A 28 -14.56 -6.13 13.23
N PRO A 29 -14.88 -4.89 13.64
CA PRO A 29 -16.22 -4.34 13.47
C PRO A 29 -16.50 -4.05 12.00
N HIS A 30 -17.77 -4.12 11.60
CA HIS A 30 -18.17 -3.76 10.25
C HIS A 30 -17.81 -2.30 9.90
N CYS A 31 -17.41 -2.10 8.65
CA CYS A 31 -17.12 -0.80 8.06
C CYS A 31 -17.90 -0.65 6.74
N LEU A 32 -18.04 0.58 6.25
CA LEU A 32 -18.53 0.82 4.90
C LEU A 32 -17.40 0.61 3.91
N ILE A 33 -17.55 -0.39 3.04
CA ILE A 33 -16.61 -0.65 1.95
C ILE A 33 -17.01 0.22 0.76
N THR A 34 -16.07 0.98 0.22
CA THR A 34 -16.32 1.93 -0.89
C THR A 34 -15.32 1.71 -2.03
N LEU A 35 -15.72 2.10 -3.25
CA LEU A 35 -14.81 2.20 -4.38
C LEU A 35 -14.42 3.67 -4.58
N GLN A 36 -13.15 4.02 -4.38
CA GLN A 36 -12.66 5.40 -4.41
C GLN A 36 -11.46 5.55 -5.33
N ARG A 37 -11.55 6.45 -6.31
CA ARG A 37 -10.40 6.79 -7.17
C ARG A 37 -9.54 7.80 -6.44
N GLN A 38 -8.37 7.35 -5.99
CA GLN A 38 -7.41 8.18 -5.28
C GLN A 38 -6.05 8.04 -5.96
N PRO A 39 -5.44 9.14 -6.45
CA PRO A 39 -4.10 9.07 -7.04
C PRO A 39 -3.08 8.53 -6.03
N ASN A 40 -2.22 7.60 -6.47
CA ASN A 40 -1.15 7.01 -5.66
C ASN A 40 -1.65 6.33 -4.37
N SER A 41 -2.76 5.58 -4.46
CA SER A 41 -3.28 4.76 -3.38
C SER A 41 -4.08 3.61 -3.98
N SER A 42 -3.79 2.38 -3.56
CA SER A 42 -4.58 1.20 -3.94
C SER A 42 -5.82 1.01 -3.05
N GLY A 43 -5.82 1.62 -1.87
CA GLY A 43 -6.90 1.65 -0.90
C GLY A 43 -6.52 2.51 0.30
N TYR A 44 -7.48 2.73 1.20
CA TYR A 44 -7.24 3.39 2.48
C TYR A 44 -8.35 3.10 3.50
N LEU A 45 -8.00 3.20 4.78
CA LEU A 45 -8.93 3.23 5.89
C LEU A 45 -9.11 4.65 6.42
N CYS A 46 -10.37 5.08 6.59
CA CYS A 46 -10.70 6.31 7.30
C CYS A 46 -11.60 5.99 8.50
N THR A 47 -11.08 6.18 9.72
CA THR A 47 -11.82 5.91 10.96
C THR A 47 -12.88 6.98 11.21
N ASN A 48 -14.05 6.57 11.72
CA ASN A 48 -15.20 7.45 12.03
C ASN A 48 -15.64 8.34 10.84
N ARG A 49 -15.60 7.79 9.63
CA ARG A 49 -15.86 8.54 8.39
C ARG A 49 -17.33 8.75 8.11
N PHE A 50 -18.15 7.73 8.39
CA PHE A 50 -19.58 7.75 8.13
C PHE A 50 -20.36 7.73 9.43
N ILE A 51 -21.54 8.35 9.42
CA ILE A 51 -22.46 8.42 10.55
C ILE A 51 -23.86 8.05 10.07
N ASN A 52 -24.59 7.26 10.84
CA ASN A 52 -25.99 6.93 10.52
C ASN A 52 -26.96 7.94 11.16
N ASN A 53 -28.27 7.77 10.91
CA ASN A 53 -29.32 8.64 11.45
C ASN A 53 -29.51 8.55 12.98
N LYS A 54 -28.83 7.63 13.66
CA LYS A 54 -28.78 7.49 15.12
C LYS A 54 -27.52 8.11 15.73
N GLY A 55 -26.61 8.64 14.91
CA GLY A 55 -25.35 9.23 15.36
C GLY A 55 -24.21 8.22 15.55
N GLU A 56 -24.39 6.96 15.16
CA GLU A 56 -23.36 5.92 15.28
C GLU A 56 -22.35 6.06 14.13
N THR A 57 -21.06 6.13 14.45
CA THR A 57 -19.99 6.26 13.45
C THR A 57 -19.35 4.94 13.09
N VAL A 58 -19.00 4.77 11.80
CA VAL A 58 -18.26 3.62 11.28
C VAL A 58 -17.08 4.05 10.43
N ALA A 59 -16.08 3.18 10.31
CA ALA A 59 -14.96 3.40 9.41
C ALA A 59 -15.36 3.24 7.93
N GLU A 60 -14.60 3.87 7.04
CA GLU A 60 -14.56 3.60 5.61
C GLU A 60 -13.36 2.70 5.30
N LEU A 61 -13.57 1.63 4.55
CA LEU A 61 -12.52 0.85 3.89
C LEU A 61 -12.66 1.06 2.38
N ALA A 62 -11.82 1.91 1.82
CA ALA A 62 -11.85 2.25 0.41
C ALA A 62 -10.90 1.34 -0.39
N VAL A 63 -11.38 0.85 -1.53
CA VAL A 63 -10.58 0.13 -2.53
C VAL A 63 -10.53 0.98 -3.80
N ASN A 64 -9.35 1.14 -4.42
CA ASN A 64 -9.23 1.89 -5.66
C ASN A 64 -9.54 1.02 -6.88
N PRO A 65 -10.67 1.24 -7.60
CA PRO A 65 -11.04 0.42 -8.74
C PRO A 65 -10.10 0.58 -9.94
N GLU A 66 -9.32 1.67 -10.03
CA GLU A 66 -8.32 1.86 -11.09
C GLU A 66 -7.13 0.92 -10.96
N CYS A 67 -6.82 0.45 -9.74
CA CYS A 67 -5.73 -0.50 -9.53
C CYS A 67 -6.13 -1.92 -9.91
N ILE A 68 -7.36 -2.33 -9.61
CA ILE A 68 -7.83 -3.73 -9.75
C ILE A 68 -7.46 -4.40 -11.10
N PRO A 69 -7.70 -3.78 -12.28
CA PRO A 69 -7.38 -4.44 -13.55
C PRO A 69 -5.89 -4.54 -13.89
N LEU A 70 -5.03 -3.82 -13.16
CA LEU A 70 -3.60 -3.66 -13.49
C LEU A 70 -2.71 -4.65 -12.71
N VAL A 71 -3.33 -5.47 -11.86
CA VAL A 71 -2.66 -6.19 -10.78
C VAL A 71 -3.25 -7.60 -10.67
N PRO A 72 -2.46 -8.60 -10.24
CA PRO A 72 -3.01 -9.90 -9.89
C PRO A 72 -4.08 -9.79 -8.80
N LEU A 73 -5.12 -10.63 -8.83
CA LEU A 73 -6.21 -10.59 -7.84
C LEU A 73 -5.70 -10.62 -6.39
N ILE A 74 -4.65 -11.39 -6.11
CA ILE A 74 -4.04 -11.46 -4.77
C ILE A 74 -3.55 -10.10 -4.27
N SER A 75 -3.11 -9.21 -5.15
CA SER A 75 -2.72 -7.84 -4.78
C SER A 75 -3.93 -7.04 -4.31
N THR A 76 -5.08 -7.17 -4.97
CA THR A 76 -6.34 -6.53 -4.53
C THR A 76 -6.82 -7.10 -3.19
N LEU A 77 -6.69 -8.40 -2.98
CA LEU A 77 -6.99 -9.02 -1.69
C LEU A 77 -6.04 -8.50 -0.59
N SER A 78 -4.75 -8.28 -0.91
CA SER A 78 -3.76 -7.74 0.03
C SER A 78 -4.15 -6.35 0.50
N VAL A 79 -4.63 -5.48 -0.41
CA VAL A 79 -5.13 -4.14 -0.07
C VAL A 79 -6.24 -4.21 0.97
N ILE A 80 -7.25 -5.07 0.77
CA ILE A 80 -8.35 -5.20 1.73
C ILE A 80 -7.84 -5.66 3.09
N VAL A 81 -6.91 -6.62 3.12
CA VAL A 81 -6.33 -7.15 4.36
C VAL A 81 -5.41 -6.12 5.04
N HIS A 82 -4.66 -5.33 4.28
CA HIS A 82 -3.86 -4.21 4.78
C HIS A 82 -4.75 -3.21 5.54
N GLU A 83 -5.84 -2.77 4.92
CA GLU A 83 -6.78 -1.86 5.56
C GLU A 83 -7.50 -2.50 6.77
N GLN A 84 -7.72 -3.82 6.76
CA GLN A 84 -8.18 -4.55 7.94
C GLN A 84 -7.18 -4.52 9.10
N VAL A 85 -5.86 -4.51 8.84
CA VAL A 85 -4.85 -4.34 9.91
C VAL A 85 -4.88 -2.93 10.47
N HIS A 86 -5.12 -1.90 9.65
CA HIS A 86 -5.35 -0.56 10.17
C HIS A 86 -6.59 -0.51 11.09
N LEU A 87 -7.68 -1.17 10.70
CA LEU A 87 -8.90 -1.22 11.48
C LEU A 87 -8.66 -1.99 12.80
N TRP A 88 -7.99 -3.13 12.72
CA TRP A 88 -7.55 -3.90 13.89
C TRP A 88 -6.76 -3.02 14.86
N GLN A 89 -5.75 -2.30 14.37
CA GLN A 89 -4.90 -1.48 15.23
C GLN A 89 -5.69 -0.34 15.86
N HIS A 90 -6.63 0.26 15.14
CA HIS A 90 -7.49 1.31 15.68
C HIS A 90 -8.32 0.84 16.88
N HIS A 91 -8.85 -0.39 16.83
CA HIS A 91 -9.72 -0.93 17.88
C HIS A 91 -8.99 -1.68 19.00
N PHE A 92 -7.88 -2.33 18.69
CA PHE A 92 -7.22 -3.30 19.58
C PHE A 92 -5.73 -3.01 19.82
N GLY A 93 -5.19 -1.98 19.19
CA GLY A 93 -3.78 -1.62 19.27
C GLY A 93 -3.57 -0.16 19.66
N LYS A 94 -2.37 0.33 19.35
CA LYS A 94 -1.89 1.68 19.64
C LYS A 94 -1.32 2.30 18.37
N PRO A 95 -2.19 2.86 17.50
CA PRO A 95 -1.72 3.57 16.33
C PRO A 95 -0.87 4.77 16.76
N SER A 96 0.08 5.14 15.89
CA SER A 96 0.91 6.32 16.10
C SER A 96 0.23 7.56 15.49
N ARG A 97 1.02 8.60 15.16
CA ARG A 97 0.52 9.73 14.37
C ARG A 97 -0.15 9.25 13.07
N ASN A 98 -1.06 10.06 12.54
CA ASN A 98 -1.84 9.71 11.36
C ASN A 98 -0.98 9.21 10.18
N GLY A 99 -1.38 8.09 9.59
CA GLY A 99 -0.71 7.40 8.48
C GLY A 99 0.62 6.72 8.83
N TYR A 100 1.14 6.81 10.06
CA TYR A 100 2.42 6.17 10.38
C TYR A 100 2.22 4.70 10.80
N HIS A 101 2.86 3.81 10.05
CA HIS A 101 2.87 2.37 10.25
C HIS A 101 3.98 2.02 11.25
N ASN A 102 3.60 1.75 12.49
CA ASN A 102 4.55 1.47 13.56
C ASN A 102 4.87 -0.04 13.66
N LYS A 103 5.69 -0.41 14.66
CA LYS A 103 6.13 -1.80 14.88
C LYS A 103 4.99 -2.76 15.22
N GLU A 104 3.93 -2.30 15.89
CA GLU A 104 2.78 -3.14 16.25
C GLU A 104 1.96 -3.49 15.00
N TRP A 105 1.67 -2.50 14.17
CA TRP A 105 1.05 -2.73 12.86
C TRP A 105 1.89 -3.70 12.01
N ALA A 106 3.21 -3.45 11.95
CA ALA A 106 4.12 -4.27 11.17
C ALA A 106 4.27 -5.71 11.70
N ALA A 107 4.10 -5.92 13.01
CA ALA A 107 4.06 -7.24 13.62
C ALA A 107 2.76 -7.96 13.24
N LYS A 108 1.61 -7.27 13.29
CA LYS A 108 0.33 -7.86 12.91
C LYS A 108 0.28 -8.25 11.43
N MET A 109 0.77 -7.39 10.53
CA MET A 109 0.90 -7.74 9.11
C MET A 109 1.69 -9.03 8.92
N GLN A 110 2.87 -9.14 9.56
CA GLN A 110 3.70 -10.34 9.44
C GLN A 110 3.01 -11.58 10.01
N GLU A 111 2.31 -11.46 11.15
CA GLU A 111 1.54 -12.53 11.78
C GLU A 111 0.47 -13.11 10.86
N ILE A 112 -0.22 -12.26 10.10
CA ILE A 112 -1.28 -12.69 9.17
C ILE A 112 -0.74 -13.12 7.80
N GLY A 113 0.57 -13.04 7.57
CA GLY A 113 1.22 -13.51 6.35
C GLY A 113 1.49 -12.46 5.28
N LEU A 114 1.45 -11.16 5.64
CA LEU A 114 1.87 -10.05 4.78
C LEU A 114 3.16 -9.43 5.32
N MET A 115 4.17 -9.21 4.50
CA MET A 115 5.40 -8.55 4.93
C MET A 115 5.36 -7.06 4.59
N PRO A 116 5.35 -6.15 5.58
CA PRO A 116 5.50 -4.73 5.34
C PRO A 116 6.83 -4.37 4.68
N SER A 117 6.78 -3.47 3.72
CA SER A 117 7.95 -2.92 3.08
C SER A 117 7.71 -1.48 2.61
N HIS A 118 8.62 -0.56 2.97
CA HIS A 118 8.50 0.85 2.60
C HIS A 118 8.48 1.13 1.09
N ASP A 119 8.91 0.16 0.29
CA ASP A 119 9.04 0.23 -1.16
C ASP A 119 8.44 -1.01 -1.86
N GLY A 120 7.76 -1.89 -1.11
CA GLY A 120 7.16 -3.12 -1.63
C GLY A 120 8.18 -4.24 -1.95
N ASN A 121 9.48 -4.00 -1.78
CA ASN A 121 10.52 -4.98 -2.12
C ASN A 121 10.98 -5.79 -0.90
N VAL A 122 11.52 -6.97 -1.16
CA VAL A 122 12.11 -7.84 -0.13
C VAL A 122 13.26 -7.13 0.58
N GLY A 123 13.24 -7.15 1.92
CA GLY A 123 14.28 -6.53 2.74
C GLY A 123 14.08 -5.02 2.97
N GLY A 124 13.01 -4.43 2.44
CA GLY A 124 12.65 -3.05 2.75
C GLY A 124 12.34 -2.82 4.23
N LYS A 125 12.37 -1.55 4.65
CA LYS A 125 12.02 -1.17 6.02
C LYS A 125 10.58 -1.55 6.31
N ARG A 126 10.31 -2.03 7.53
CA ARG A 126 8.98 -2.54 7.92
C ARG A 126 8.04 -1.50 8.53
N THR A 127 8.49 -0.26 8.69
CA THR A 127 7.73 0.83 9.33
C THR A 127 7.99 2.14 8.62
N GLY A 128 6.99 3.02 8.54
CA GLY A 128 7.11 4.25 7.76
C GLY A 128 5.79 5.02 7.64
N GLN A 129 5.87 6.19 7.00
CA GLN A 129 4.67 7.01 6.73
C GLN A 129 3.86 6.48 5.55
N ASN A 130 4.54 5.96 4.53
CA ASN A 130 3.93 5.29 3.40
C ASN A 130 4.55 3.90 3.37
N MET A 131 3.72 2.88 3.35
CA MET A 131 4.14 1.49 3.40
C MET A 131 3.37 0.73 2.35
N SER A 132 4.10 -0.13 1.64
CA SER A 132 3.53 -1.20 0.85
C SER A 132 3.74 -2.52 1.61
N ASP A 133 3.35 -3.62 0.99
CA ASP A 133 3.54 -4.97 1.49
C ASP A 133 3.61 -5.98 0.35
N TYR A 134 4.09 -7.17 0.68
CA TYR A 134 4.05 -8.31 -0.22
C TYR A 134 3.66 -9.58 0.55
N PRO A 135 2.98 -10.54 -0.09
CA PRO A 135 2.65 -11.83 0.54
C PRO A 135 3.91 -12.59 0.98
N ILE A 136 3.90 -13.12 2.20
CA ILE A 136 4.92 -14.06 2.65
C ILE A 136 4.64 -15.40 1.99
N ILE A 137 5.66 -15.96 1.30
CA ILE A 137 5.57 -17.27 0.65
C ILE A 137 5.18 -18.33 1.69
N GLY A 138 4.10 -19.08 1.41
CA GLY A 138 3.55 -20.08 2.32
C GLY A 138 2.89 -19.51 3.59
N GLY A 139 2.71 -18.19 3.66
CA GLY A 139 2.05 -17.52 4.78
C GLY A 139 0.52 -17.68 4.78
N LYS A 140 -0.11 -17.41 5.92
CA LYS A 140 -1.55 -17.56 6.13
C LYS A 140 -2.39 -16.83 5.09
N PHE A 141 -2.07 -15.55 4.82
CA PHE A 141 -2.76 -14.75 3.80
C PHE A 141 -2.77 -15.42 2.42
N MET A 142 -1.62 -15.95 1.97
CA MET A 142 -1.51 -16.56 0.65
C MET A 142 -2.37 -17.83 0.55
N SER A 143 -2.25 -18.74 1.52
CA SER A 143 -3.06 -19.97 1.54
C SER A 143 -4.56 -19.70 1.69
N LEU A 144 -4.96 -18.65 2.41
CA LEU A 144 -6.35 -18.25 2.53
C LEU A 144 -6.86 -17.60 1.24
N SER A 145 -6.03 -16.83 0.55
CA SER A 145 -6.37 -16.22 -0.74
C SER A 145 -6.60 -17.29 -1.81
N GLU A 146 -5.74 -18.32 -1.87
CA GLU A 146 -5.90 -19.46 -2.76
C GLU A 146 -7.24 -20.19 -2.52
N LYS A 147 -7.51 -20.56 -1.26
CA LYS A 147 -8.78 -21.18 -0.85
C LYS A 147 -10.00 -20.32 -1.16
N LEU A 148 -9.88 -19.00 -0.98
CA LEU A 148 -10.96 -18.06 -1.27
C LEU A 148 -11.30 -18.06 -2.77
N VAL A 149 -10.29 -18.03 -3.63
CA VAL A 149 -10.45 -18.06 -5.08
C VAL A 149 -11.02 -19.39 -5.56
N GLU A 150 -10.59 -20.51 -4.97
CA GLU A 150 -11.17 -21.84 -5.23
C GLU A 150 -12.65 -21.92 -4.82
N LEU A 151 -12.98 -21.40 -3.63
CA LEU A 151 -14.35 -21.40 -3.10
C LEU A 151 -15.29 -20.52 -3.93
N ARG A 152 -14.79 -19.39 -4.43
CA ARG A 152 -15.59 -18.41 -5.17
C ARG A 152 -14.84 -17.90 -6.40
N PRO A 153 -14.85 -18.67 -7.50
CA PRO A 153 -14.33 -18.19 -8.77
C PRO A 153 -15.03 -16.90 -9.18
N HIS A 154 -14.30 -15.97 -9.80
CA HIS A 154 -14.81 -14.66 -10.22
C HIS A 154 -15.31 -13.75 -9.07
N LEU A 155 -14.56 -13.69 -7.96
CA LEU A 155 -14.82 -12.76 -6.84
C LEU A 155 -14.96 -11.31 -7.28
N ILE A 156 -14.11 -10.84 -8.20
CA ILE A 156 -14.20 -9.50 -8.78
C ILE A 156 -14.53 -9.64 -10.25
N LYS A 157 -15.69 -9.10 -10.65
CA LYS A 157 -16.27 -9.29 -12.00
C LYS A 157 -16.28 -8.02 -12.84
N TRP A 158 -16.13 -6.86 -12.21
CA TRP A 158 -16.30 -5.56 -12.83
C TRP A 158 -15.01 -4.76 -12.68
N TYR A 159 -14.53 -4.23 -13.80
CA TYR A 159 -13.22 -3.58 -13.91
C TYR A 159 -13.38 -2.17 -14.48
N ASP A 160 -12.50 -1.26 -14.05
CA ASP A 160 -12.41 0.08 -14.62
C ASP A 160 -11.71 0.02 -15.99
N MET A 161 -12.47 0.21 -17.07
CA MET A 161 -11.94 0.15 -18.43
C MET A 161 -11.01 1.32 -18.76
N THR A 162 -11.16 2.47 -18.11
CA THR A 162 -10.32 3.65 -18.36
C THR A 162 -8.89 3.40 -17.87
N ALA A 163 -8.74 2.69 -16.74
CA ALA A 163 -7.45 2.27 -16.24
C ALA A 163 -6.70 1.36 -17.25
N MET A 164 -7.39 0.36 -17.81
CA MET A 164 -6.81 -0.58 -18.79
C MET A 164 -6.33 0.11 -20.08
N GLN A 165 -7.08 1.10 -20.56
CA GLN A 165 -6.71 1.87 -21.76
C GLN A 165 -5.48 2.74 -21.50
N SER A 166 -5.38 3.34 -20.32
CA SER A 166 -4.24 4.19 -19.96
C SER A 166 -2.91 3.42 -19.88
N GLU A 167 -2.93 2.16 -19.43
CA GLU A 167 -1.74 1.30 -19.46
C GLU A 167 -1.36 0.85 -20.88
N THR A 168 -2.34 0.51 -21.71
CA THR A 168 -2.09 0.09 -23.10
C THR A 168 -1.41 1.21 -23.89
N ILE A 169 -1.84 2.46 -23.70
CA ILE A 169 -1.22 3.63 -24.32
C ILE A 169 0.20 3.85 -23.78
N ALA A 170 0.40 3.79 -22.46
CA ALA A 170 1.72 3.95 -21.85
C ALA A 170 2.73 2.88 -22.32
N ASN A 171 2.27 1.64 -22.50
CA ASN A 171 3.10 0.54 -23.00
C ASN A 171 3.40 0.68 -24.50
N ASN A 172 2.45 1.16 -25.31
CA ASN A 172 2.68 1.42 -26.74
C ASN A 172 3.70 2.55 -26.96
N ASP A 173 3.74 3.55 -26.09
CA ASP A 173 4.78 4.60 -26.13
C ASP A 173 6.18 4.05 -25.77
N MET A 174 6.25 2.95 -25.00
CA MET A 174 7.51 2.27 -24.65
C MET A 174 8.00 1.25 -25.69
N ILE A 175 7.12 0.70 -26.54
CA ILE A 175 7.45 -0.34 -27.53
C ILE A 175 8.31 0.19 -28.71
N THR A 176 8.54 1.50 -28.82
CA THR A 176 9.49 2.05 -29.82
C THR A 176 10.98 1.85 -29.48
N LYS A 177 11.32 1.12 -28.41
CA LYS A 177 12.72 0.72 -28.10
C LYS A 177 12.79 -0.78 -27.73
N GLN A 178 13.47 -1.53 -28.59
CA GLN A 178 13.86 -2.96 -28.57
C GLN A 178 14.32 -3.49 -27.18
N ASP A 179 14.22 -4.76 -26.76
CA ASP A 179 14.32 -6.09 -27.38
C ASP A 179 13.67 -7.21 -26.49
N THR A 180 13.56 -8.41 -27.06
CA THR A 180 12.99 -9.73 -26.67
C THR A 180 12.88 -10.19 -25.19
N PRO A 181 11.89 -11.06 -24.86
CA PRO A 181 11.58 -11.47 -23.48
C PRO A 181 12.32 -12.73 -23.01
N ASN A 182 12.92 -12.67 -21.83
CA ASN A 182 13.36 -13.83 -21.04
C ASN A 182 12.43 -13.97 -19.81
N LEU A 183 11.86 -15.17 -19.61
CA LEU A 183 10.97 -15.47 -18.49
C LEU A 183 11.78 -15.55 -17.18
N GLN A 184 11.75 -14.47 -16.39
CA GLN A 184 12.06 -14.52 -14.97
C GLN A 184 11.08 -13.61 -14.21
N THR A 185 10.37 -14.23 -13.25
CA THR A 185 9.63 -13.66 -12.11
C THR A 185 9.41 -12.14 -12.14
N ILE A 186 8.18 -11.73 -12.46
CA ILE A 186 7.76 -10.32 -12.40
C ILE A 186 7.44 -9.98 -10.94
N PRO A 187 8.21 -9.09 -10.27
CA PRO A 187 7.78 -8.48 -9.02
C PRO A 187 6.68 -7.47 -9.37
N TYR A 188 5.46 -7.70 -8.89
CA TYR A 188 4.39 -6.71 -8.98
C TYR A 188 4.74 -5.55 -8.03
N GLN A 189 5.32 -4.49 -8.58
CA GLN A 189 5.52 -3.22 -7.88
C GLN A 189 4.16 -2.51 -7.78
N SER A 190 3.64 -2.37 -6.56
CA SER A 190 2.61 -1.37 -6.27
C SER A 190 3.08 -0.02 -6.82
N LYS A 191 2.27 0.64 -7.66
CA LYS A 191 2.52 2.01 -8.16
C LYS A 191 2.40 3.06 -7.05
N ASP A 192 3.07 2.84 -5.93
CA ASP A 192 3.45 3.85 -4.96
C ASP A 192 4.84 4.37 -5.35
N SER A 193 4.87 5.12 -6.46
CA SER A 193 5.98 5.89 -7.08
C SER A 193 5.63 6.00 -8.57
N THR A 194 5.34 7.12 -9.22
CA THR A 194 5.82 8.49 -9.09
C THR A 194 4.88 9.41 -9.88
N LYS A 195 4.49 10.55 -9.31
CA LYS A 195 4.50 11.84 -10.04
C LYS A 195 4.90 12.92 -9.05
N SER A 196 6.21 13.16 -9.04
CA SER A 196 6.84 14.36 -8.53
C SER A 196 6.11 15.58 -9.07
N THR A 197 5.21 16.16 -8.27
CA THR A 197 5.04 17.60 -8.33
C THR A 197 6.35 18.17 -7.82
N ASN A 198 7.01 18.99 -8.63
CA ASN A 198 8.28 19.65 -8.32
C ASN A 198 8.21 20.40 -6.98
N LYS A 199 8.40 19.70 -5.86
CA LYS A 199 8.81 20.32 -4.60
C LYS A 199 10.28 20.62 -4.78
N LYS A 200 10.59 21.89 -5.06
CA LYS A 200 11.95 22.43 -4.99
C LYS A 200 12.63 21.84 -3.76
N ASN A 201 13.68 21.07 -3.97
CA ASN A 201 14.43 20.44 -2.89
C ASN A 201 15.06 21.57 -2.06
N THR A 202 14.50 21.85 -0.88
CA THR A 202 14.91 22.98 -0.03
C THR A 202 16.10 22.63 0.87
N ARG A 203 16.62 21.40 0.75
CA ARG A 203 17.70 20.88 1.60
C ARG A 203 18.86 20.41 0.73
N SER A 204 20.05 20.88 1.07
CA SER A 204 21.32 20.45 0.48
C SER A 204 21.91 19.33 1.32
N LYS A 205 22.58 18.38 0.65
CA LYS A 205 23.39 17.35 1.30
C LYS A 205 24.77 17.92 1.58
N PHE A 206 25.22 17.77 2.81
CA PHE A 206 26.55 18.14 3.29
C PHE A 206 27.35 16.86 3.54
N VAL A 207 28.61 16.82 3.12
CA VAL A 207 29.51 15.68 3.36
C VAL A 207 30.83 16.18 3.95
N CYS A 208 31.31 15.50 4.99
CA CYS A 208 32.65 15.74 5.54
C CYS A 208 33.69 15.05 4.64
N GLN A 209 34.60 15.82 4.05
CA GLN A 209 35.61 15.29 3.11
C GLN A 209 36.68 14.39 3.75
N LYS A 210 36.71 14.28 5.09
CA LYS A 210 37.66 13.43 5.81
C LYS A 210 37.07 12.09 6.27
N CYS A 211 35.90 12.11 6.92
CA CYS A 211 35.28 10.88 7.46
C CYS A 211 34.11 10.35 6.61
N GLY A 212 33.62 11.11 5.63
CA GLY A 212 32.48 10.71 4.81
C GLY A 212 31.11 10.85 5.49
N ASP A 213 31.05 11.33 6.73
CA ASP A 213 29.78 11.60 7.40
C ASP A 213 28.93 12.56 6.56
N ALA A 214 27.61 12.32 6.54
CA ALA A 214 26.67 13.08 5.74
C ALA A 214 25.46 13.56 6.56
N LEU A 215 24.98 14.76 6.23
CA LEU A 215 23.79 15.37 6.84
C LEU A 215 23.03 16.24 5.83
N TRP A 216 21.77 16.56 6.11
CA TRP A 216 20.91 17.38 5.24
C TRP A 216 20.39 18.61 5.96
N GLY A 217 20.49 19.77 5.34
CA GLY A 217 20.09 21.05 5.93
C GLY A 217 19.85 22.14 4.89
N LYS A 218 19.50 23.35 5.32
CA LYS A 218 19.40 24.51 4.40
C LYS A 218 20.78 24.77 3.79
N SER A 219 20.84 25.12 2.49
CA SER A 219 22.09 25.42 1.78
C SER A 219 22.91 26.55 2.41
N SER A 220 22.28 27.42 3.21
CA SER A 220 22.94 28.51 3.93
C SER A 220 23.66 28.08 5.23
N LEU A 221 23.53 26.84 5.67
CA LEU A 221 24.19 26.37 6.88
C LEU A 221 25.70 26.19 6.66
N LYS A 222 26.49 26.65 7.63
CA LYS A 222 27.90 26.28 7.78
C LYS A 222 27.99 25.21 8.84
N VAL A 223 28.49 24.03 8.48
CA VAL A 223 28.49 22.85 9.35
C VAL A 223 29.90 22.35 9.56
N LEU A 224 30.30 22.15 10.82
CA LEU A 224 31.63 21.70 11.22
C LEU A 224 31.56 20.25 11.69
N CYS A 225 32.45 19.39 11.20
CA CYS A 225 32.67 18.06 11.77
C CYS A 225 33.57 18.19 13.00
N ILE A 226 33.03 17.96 14.20
CA ILE A 226 33.80 18.05 15.45
C ILE A 226 34.94 17.01 15.46
N ASN A 227 34.68 15.80 14.96
CA ASN A 227 35.67 14.71 14.94
C ASN A 227 36.84 15.00 13.99
N CYS A 228 36.58 15.63 12.85
CA CYS A 228 37.58 15.88 11.80
C CYS A 228 38.13 17.30 11.79
N ASN A 229 37.55 18.17 12.63
CA ASN A 229 37.76 19.61 12.68
C ASN A 229 37.78 20.26 11.28
N THR A 230 36.83 19.89 10.43
CA THR A 230 36.73 20.37 9.03
C THR A 230 35.29 20.73 8.71
N GLN A 231 35.10 21.74 7.86
CA GLN A 231 33.77 22.11 7.39
C GLN A 231 33.24 21.04 6.43
N TYR A 232 31.95 20.73 6.52
CA TYR A 232 31.27 19.93 5.51
C TYR A 232 31.12 20.73 4.21
N GLU A 233 31.15 20.03 3.08
CA GLU A 233 30.92 20.60 1.76
C GLU A 233 29.57 20.16 1.20
N ILE A 234 28.92 21.04 0.44
CA ILE A 234 27.67 20.70 -0.25
C ILE A 234 28.01 19.90 -1.50
N ILE A 235 27.43 18.71 -1.62
CA ILE A 235 27.48 17.93 -2.86
C ILE A 235 26.15 18.15 -3.59
N GLY A 236 26.24 18.76 -4.78
CA GLY A 236 25.11 19.09 -5.66
C GLY A 236 24.47 17.88 -6.31
#